data_AF-A0A0F8WZ35-F1
#
_entry.id   AF-A0A0F8WZ35-F1
#
_cell.length_a   1.000
_cell.length_b   1.000
_cell.length_c   1.000
_cell.angle_alpha   90.00
_cell.angle_beta   90.00
_cell.angle_gamma   90.00
#
_symmetry.space_group_name_H-M   'P 1'
#
loop_
_entity.id
_entity.type
_entity.pdbx_description
1 polymer ?
#
loop_
_entity_poly.entity_id
_entity_poly.type
_entity_poly.pdbx_seq_one_letter_code
_entity_poly.pdbx_strand_id
1 'polypeptide(L)'
;DGSDFPTRTMIKASADTTAIGRGDLVDISGAADTIVQGALGGPFLGVAMSFGAASTLTTHPVIRLTAGTILEGQDDGDTNLIAAAGEGLNASIVVAAANSTTGLSGMEIDSSTEANTSTLDLNLLRPAPRVGNTVGSSFADWFVRVNDLRWSDLKAGL
;
A
#
# COMPACT_ATOMS: atom_id res chain seq x y z
N ASP A 1 23.23 5.93 12.98
CA ASP A 1 23.94 6.10 11.71
C ASP A 1 23.17 7.10 10.85
N GLY A 2 23.59 8.36 10.92
CA GLY A 2 22.82 9.46 10.36
C GLY A 2 22.88 9.52 8.84
N SER A 3 21.79 9.14 8.17
CA SER A 3 21.16 9.93 7.07
C SER A 3 19.99 9.19 6.40
N ASP A 4 19.27 8.29 7.07
CA ASP A 4 18.09 7.70 6.46
C ASP A 4 16.91 8.66 6.61
N PHE A 5 16.84 9.63 5.69
CA PHE A 5 15.63 10.41 5.52
C PHE A 5 14.48 9.45 5.17
N PRO A 6 13.27 9.64 5.72
CA PRO A 6 12.15 8.72 5.49
C PRO A 6 11.77 8.65 4.01
N THR A 7 12.16 9.65 3.22
CA THR A 7 11.99 9.66 1.77
C THR A 7 13.32 9.37 1.08
N ARG A 8 13.31 8.43 0.14
CA ARG A 8 14.44 8.16 -0.77
C ARG A 8 14.00 8.23 -2.22
N THR A 9 14.84 8.84 -3.05
CA THR A 9 14.65 8.83 -4.50
C THR A 9 15.10 7.49 -5.08
N MET A 10 14.18 6.82 -5.79
CA MET A 10 14.37 5.54 -6.45
C MET A 10 14.04 5.64 -7.95
N ILE A 11 14.35 4.61 -8.72
CA ILE A 11 14.08 4.52 -10.15
C ILE A 11 13.07 3.40 -10.40
N LYS A 12 11.95 3.67 -11.08
CA LYS A 12 11.04 2.62 -11.54
C LYS A 12 11.74 1.75 -12.58
N ALA A 13 11.67 0.43 -12.43
CA ALA A 13 12.22 -0.49 -13.42
C ALA A 13 11.47 -0.37 -14.77
N SER A 14 12.21 -0.31 -15.89
CA SER A 14 11.59 -0.35 -17.23
C SER A 14 10.97 -1.70 -17.56
N ALA A 15 11.38 -2.76 -16.86
CA ALA A 15 10.75 -4.08 -16.98
C ALA A 15 9.38 -4.15 -16.29
N ASP A 16 9.06 -3.19 -15.41
CA ASP A 16 7.74 -3.12 -14.77
C ASP A 16 6.69 -2.66 -15.78
N THR A 17 5.88 -3.60 -16.23
CA THR A 17 4.80 -3.39 -17.21
C THR A 17 3.58 -2.71 -16.60
N THR A 18 3.56 -2.47 -15.29
CA THR A 18 2.48 -1.77 -14.62
C THR A 18 2.86 -0.32 -14.35
N ALA A 19 1.87 0.58 -14.37
CA ALA A 19 2.09 1.98 -14.00
C ALA A 19 2.08 2.11 -12.47
N ILE A 20 3.07 2.82 -11.92
CA ILE A 20 3.13 3.18 -10.50
C ILE A 20 2.43 4.52 -10.31
N GLY A 21 1.46 4.56 -9.40
CA GLY A 21 0.70 5.73 -9.04
C GLY A 21 1.20 6.39 -7.77
N ARG A 22 0.78 7.64 -7.56
CA ARG A 22 0.93 8.29 -6.26
C ARG A 22 0.06 7.57 -5.25
N GLY A 23 0.66 7.06 -4.18
CA GLY A 23 -0.02 6.25 -3.18
C GLY A 23 0.18 4.74 -3.35
N ASP A 24 0.76 4.28 -4.47
CA ASP A 24 1.05 2.86 -4.65
C ASP A 24 2.09 2.39 -3.63
N LEU A 25 1.83 1.24 -3.03
CA LEU A 25 2.85 0.45 -2.39
C LEU A 25 3.86 -0.03 -3.44
N VAL A 26 5.13 0.01 -3.10
CA VAL A 26 6.22 -0.42 -3.97
C VAL A 26 7.13 -1.40 -3.25
N ASP A 27 7.84 -2.22 -4.02
CA ASP A 27 8.95 -3.07 -3.54
C ASP A 27 10.20 -2.82 -4.40
N ILE A 28 11.35 -3.28 -3.92
CA ILE A 28 12.62 -3.21 -4.64
C ILE A 28 12.67 -4.29 -5.73
N SER A 29 12.95 -3.88 -6.96
CA SER A 29 13.37 -4.77 -8.04
C SER A 29 14.85 -5.09 -7.87
N GLY A 30 15.35 -6.25 -8.31
CA GLY A 30 16.63 -6.85 -7.90
C GLY A 30 17.93 -6.05 -8.09
N ALA A 31 17.89 -4.78 -8.54
CA ALA A 31 18.99 -3.83 -8.45
C ALA A 31 18.79 -2.83 -7.31
N ALA A 32 19.88 -2.40 -6.67
CA ALA A 32 19.84 -1.33 -5.69
C ALA A 32 19.20 -0.08 -6.31
N ASP A 33 18.17 0.45 -5.64
CA ASP A 33 17.44 1.67 -5.98
C ASP A 33 16.47 1.56 -7.16
N THR A 34 16.20 0.34 -7.64
CA THR A 34 15.09 0.12 -8.56
C THR A 34 13.83 -0.34 -7.85
N ILE A 35 12.68 0.23 -8.18
CA ILE A 35 11.38 -0.15 -7.64
C ILE A 35 10.45 -0.71 -8.71
N VAL A 36 9.53 -1.55 -8.26
CA VAL A 36 8.36 -2.06 -9.01
C VAL A 36 7.10 -1.78 -8.20
N GLN A 37 5.95 -1.80 -8.85
CA GLN A 37 4.67 -1.81 -8.13
C GLN A 37 4.62 -3.01 -7.17
N GLY A 38 4.15 -2.79 -5.94
CA GLY A 38 3.96 -3.84 -4.95
C GLY A 38 2.96 -4.89 -5.42
N ALA A 39 3.26 -6.16 -5.16
CA ALA A 39 2.40 -7.28 -5.48
C ALA A 39 1.66 -7.77 -4.21
N LEU A 40 0.55 -8.46 -4.42
CA LEU A 40 -0.19 -9.15 -3.36
C LEU A 40 0.74 -10.08 -2.56
N GLY A 41 0.68 -10.02 -1.23
CA GLY A 41 1.44 -10.88 -0.32
C GLY A 41 2.93 -10.53 -0.19
N GLY A 42 3.36 -9.36 -0.69
CA GLY A 42 4.76 -8.98 -0.73
C GLY A 42 5.27 -8.38 0.59
N PRO A 43 6.59 -8.42 0.85
CA PRO A 43 7.18 -7.39 1.67
C PRO A 43 7.13 -6.06 0.90
N PHE A 44 6.60 -5.02 1.52
CA PHE A 44 6.55 -3.69 0.92
C PHE A 44 7.66 -2.79 1.44
N LEU A 45 8.26 -2.03 0.54
CA LEU A 45 9.30 -1.05 0.83
C LEU A 45 8.70 0.25 1.38
N GLY A 46 7.67 0.75 0.70
CA GLY A 46 7.37 2.16 0.71
C GLY A 46 6.12 2.52 -0.06
N VAL A 47 5.81 3.81 -0.05
CA VAL A 47 4.75 4.42 -0.88
C VAL A 47 5.38 5.37 -1.89
N ALA A 48 5.00 5.24 -3.16
CA ALA A 48 5.44 6.13 -4.22
C ALA A 48 4.72 7.48 -4.16
N MET A 49 5.47 8.59 -4.32
CA MET A 49 4.92 9.95 -4.30
C MET A 49 4.73 10.57 -5.69
N SER A 50 5.07 9.85 -6.76
CA SER A 50 4.97 10.32 -8.15
C SER A 50 4.41 9.24 -9.06
N PHE A 51 3.88 9.67 -10.21
CA PHE A 51 3.43 8.75 -11.26
C PHE A 51 4.61 8.27 -12.11
N GLY A 52 4.58 7.00 -12.50
CA GLY A 52 5.55 6.36 -13.37
C GLY A 52 4.84 5.46 -14.36
N ALA A 53 4.91 5.80 -15.65
CA ALA A 53 4.25 5.03 -16.69
C ALA A 53 4.75 3.57 -16.76
N ALA A 54 3.90 2.69 -17.27
CA ALA A 54 4.26 1.33 -17.61
C ALA A 54 5.49 1.31 -18.53
N SER A 55 6.38 0.35 -18.29
CA SER A 55 7.58 0.09 -19.08
C SER A 55 8.51 1.29 -19.33
N THR A 56 8.49 2.28 -18.43
CA THR A 56 9.25 3.52 -18.56
C THR A 56 10.10 3.76 -17.32
N LEU A 57 11.40 4.05 -17.52
CA LEU A 57 12.28 4.51 -16.44
C LEU A 57 11.82 5.89 -15.98
N THR A 58 11.45 5.99 -14.71
CA THR A 58 11.05 7.25 -14.08
C THR A 58 11.65 7.33 -12.68
N THR A 59 11.88 8.55 -12.19
CA THR A 59 12.43 8.80 -10.85
C THR A 59 11.30 9.06 -9.87
N HIS A 60 11.34 8.43 -8.70
CA HIS A 60 10.28 8.44 -7.70
C HIS A 60 10.80 8.74 -6.31
N PRO A 61 10.29 9.77 -5.61
CA PRO A 61 10.40 9.85 -4.18
C PRO A 61 9.54 8.75 -3.57
N VAL A 62 10.14 7.90 -2.74
CA VAL A 62 9.48 6.82 -2.01
C VAL A 62 9.58 7.13 -0.52
N ILE A 63 8.43 7.23 0.16
CA ILE A 63 8.39 7.24 1.62
C ILE A 63 8.54 5.81 2.09
N ARG A 64 9.62 5.51 2.79
CA ARG A 64 9.87 4.20 3.39
C ARG A 64 8.87 3.96 4.50
N LEU A 65 8.26 2.78 4.47
CA LEU A 65 7.37 2.36 5.53
C LEU A 65 8.16 1.78 6.70
N THR A 66 7.63 1.98 7.89
CA THR A 66 8.12 1.38 9.14
C THR A 66 6.91 0.80 9.86
N ALA A 67 7.14 -0.04 10.87
CA ALA A 67 6.07 -0.60 11.71
C ALA A 67 5.13 0.46 12.33
N GLY A 68 5.60 1.70 12.50
CA GLY A 68 4.80 2.81 13.02
C GLY A 68 4.07 3.61 11.97
N THR A 69 4.34 3.40 10.67
CA THR A 69 3.75 4.20 9.60
C THR A 69 2.29 3.83 9.41
N ILE A 70 1.41 4.82 9.58
CA ILE A 70 -0.03 4.68 9.33
C ILE A 70 -0.32 5.27 7.95
N LEU A 71 -1.02 4.50 7.14
CA LEU A 71 -1.52 4.90 5.83
C LEU A 71 -3.03 5.05 5.90
N GLU A 72 -3.58 5.73 4.91
CA GLU A 72 -5.01 5.76 4.66
C GLU A 72 -5.27 5.09 3.32
N GLY A 73 -6.17 4.10 3.33
CA GLY A 73 -6.58 3.36 2.15
C GLY A 73 -8.11 3.27 2.09
N GLN A 74 -8.63 3.26 0.88
CA GLN A 74 -10.05 3.08 0.59
C GLN A 74 -10.31 1.60 0.31
N ASP A 75 -11.42 1.05 0.81
CA ASP A 75 -11.87 -0.28 0.39
C ASP A 75 -12.40 -0.27 -1.05
N ASP A 76 -12.31 -1.42 -1.71
CA ASP A 76 -12.73 -1.62 -3.10
C ASP A 76 -14.26 -1.53 -3.32
N GLY A 77 -15.03 -1.39 -2.23
CA GLY A 77 -16.47 -1.27 -2.25
C GLY A 77 -17.20 -2.47 -2.87
N ASP A 78 -16.60 -3.67 -2.89
CA ASP A 78 -17.20 -4.87 -3.44
C ASP A 78 -18.39 -5.38 -2.58
N THR A 79 -18.86 -6.59 -2.84
CA THR A 79 -20.09 -7.17 -2.29
C THR A 79 -20.03 -7.34 -0.78
N ASN A 80 -18.84 -7.60 -0.22
CA ASN A 80 -18.61 -7.60 1.22
C ASN A 80 -18.17 -6.20 1.65
N LEU A 81 -18.60 -5.76 2.84
CA LEU A 81 -18.25 -4.44 3.36
C LEU A 81 -17.54 -4.62 4.70
N ILE A 82 -16.48 -3.85 4.91
CA ILE A 82 -15.74 -3.87 6.17
C ILE A 82 -16.58 -3.13 7.22
N ALA A 83 -17.15 -3.89 8.17
CA ALA A 83 -17.93 -3.34 9.26
C ALA A 83 -17.02 -2.78 10.37
N ALA A 84 -17.59 -2.05 11.33
CA ALA A 84 -16.82 -1.52 12.46
C ALA A 84 -16.14 -2.60 13.30
N ALA A 85 -16.67 -3.83 13.30
CA ALA A 85 -16.07 -4.99 13.94
C ALA A 85 -14.76 -5.45 13.27
N GLY A 86 -14.44 -4.90 12.10
CA GLY A 86 -13.20 -5.13 11.39
C GLY A 86 -11.97 -4.46 11.95
N GLU A 87 -12.17 -3.55 12.90
CA GLU A 87 -11.07 -2.91 13.61
C GLU A 87 -10.18 -3.96 14.30
N GLY A 88 -8.88 -3.93 13.99
CA GLY A 88 -7.88 -4.88 14.48
C GLY A 88 -7.74 -6.16 13.64
N LEU A 89 -8.61 -6.38 12.65
CA LEU A 89 -8.46 -7.46 11.67
C LEU A 89 -7.45 -7.07 10.59
N ASN A 90 -7.16 -8.03 9.71
CA ASN A 90 -6.28 -7.84 8.58
C ASN A 90 -7.03 -8.03 7.27
N ALA A 91 -6.59 -7.35 6.22
CA ALA A 91 -7.14 -7.43 4.88
C ALA A 91 -6.01 -7.44 3.86
N SER A 92 -6.24 -8.04 2.70
CA SER A 92 -5.32 -7.93 1.57
C SER A 92 -5.51 -6.62 0.82
N ILE A 93 -4.55 -6.33 -0.06
CA ILE A 93 -4.70 -5.27 -1.06
C ILE A 93 -5.30 -5.82 -2.35
N VAL A 94 -6.12 -5.02 -3.03
CA VAL A 94 -6.38 -5.19 -4.46
C VAL A 94 -5.30 -4.43 -5.21
N VAL A 95 -4.52 -5.13 -6.05
CA VAL A 95 -3.50 -4.51 -6.89
C VAL A 95 -4.11 -4.15 -8.24
N ALA A 96 -4.16 -2.86 -8.56
CA ALA A 96 -4.49 -2.38 -9.89
C ALA A 96 -3.48 -1.34 -10.40
N ALA A 97 -3.42 -1.18 -11.71
CA ALA A 97 -2.58 -0.18 -12.35
C ALA A 97 -3.06 1.23 -12.00
N ALA A 98 -2.12 2.15 -11.81
CA ALA A 98 -2.45 3.56 -11.58
C ALA A 98 -3.21 4.20 -12.74
N ASN A 99 -4.08 5.16 -12.43
CA ASN A 99 -4.81 5.92 -13.44
C ASN A 99 -3.84 6.84 -14.20
N SER A 100 -3.69 6.62 -15.51
CA SER A 100 -2.73 7.37 -16.35
C SER A 100 -3.10 8.84 -16.56
N THR A 101 -4.34 9.24 -16.27
CA THR A 101 -4.81 10.63 -16.40
C THR A 101 -4.59 11.41 -15.11
N THR A 102 -4.93 10.83 -13.96
CA THR A 102 -4.81 11.51 -12.65
C THR A 102 -3.48 11.23 -11.95
N GLY A 103 -2.76 10.18 -12.37
CA GLY A 103 -1.54 9.70 -11.74
C GLY A 103 -1.74 9.17 -10.32
N LEU A 104 -2.98 8.88 -9.92
CA LEU A 104 -3.33 8.33 -8.61
C LEU A 104 -3.23 6.81 -8.62
N SER A 105 -2.93 6.25 -7.44
CA SER A 105 -2.97 4.82 -7.17
C SER A 105 -4.30 4.20 -7.58
N GLY A 106 -4.24 2.95 -8.05
CA GLY A 106 -5.40 2.08 -8.19
C GLY A 106 -5.44 0.98 -7.12
N MET A 107 -4.57 1.05 -6.11
CA MET A 107 -4.58 0.08 -5.03
C MET A 107 -5.68 0.40 -4.02
N GLU A 108 -6.39 -0.64 -3.62
CA GLU A 108 -7.52 -0.57 -2.70
C GLU A 108 -7.39 -1.66 -1.63
N ILE A 109 -8.16 -1.56 -0.55
CA ILE A 109 -8.29 -2.61 0.45
C ILE A 109 -9.32 -3.62 -0.06
N ASP A 110 -8.98 -4.90 -0.10
CA ASP A 110 -9.91 -5.96 -0.49
C ASP A 110 -10.87 -6.25 0.68
N SER A 111 -12.10 -5.74 0.58
CA SER A 111 -13.13 -5.85 1.62
C SER A 111 -13.60 -7.29 1.85
N SER A 112 -13.34 -8.20 0.91
CA SER A 112 -13.75 -9.61 0.95
C SER A 112 -12.73 -10.53 1.62
N THR A 113 -11.53 -10.02 1.91
CA THR A 113 -10.44 -10.82 2.50
C THR A 113 -10.27 -10.65 4.00
N GLU A 114 -11.11 -9.85 4.64
CA GLU A 114 -11.02 -9.55 6.06
C GLU A 114 -10.93 -10.84 6.92
N ALA A 115 -9.85 -10.96 7.69
CA ALA A 115 -9.65 -12.09 8.59
C ALA A 115 -8.73 -11.74 9.77
N ASN A 116 -8.77 -12.60 10.80
CA ASN A 116 -7.90 -12.50 11.97
C ASN A 116 -6.50 -13.12 11.78
N THR A 117 -6.05 -13.29 10.53
CA THR A 117 -4.77 -13.90 10.19
C THR A 117 -3.71 -12.84 9.95
N SER A 118 -2.48 -13.07 10.37
CA SER A 118 -1.36 -12.13 10.18
C SER A 118 -0.69 -12.26 8.80
N THR A 119 -1.25 -13.07 7.90
CA THR A 119 -0.68 -13.34 6.57
C THR A 119 -1.12 -12.34 5.51
N LEU A 120 -2.14 -11.52 5.81
CA LEU A 120 -2.70 -10.53 4.90
C LEU A 120 -1.87 -9.23 4.94
N ASP A 121 -1.94 -8.45 3.86
CA ASP A 121 -1.04 -7.33 3.59
C ASP A 121 -1.17 -6.17 4.59
N LEU A 122 -2.40 -5.89 5.03
CA LEU A 122 -2.75 -4.72 5.84
C LEU A 122 -3.36 -5.13 7.17
N ASN A 123 -3.05 -4.37 8.21
CA ASN A 123 -3.79 -4.35 9.48
C ASN A 123 -4.72 -3.14 9.52
N LEU A 124 -6.01 -3.38 9.74
CA LEU A 124 -7.06 -2.37 9.83
C LEU A 124 -7.03 -1.76 11.23
N LEU A 125 -6.61 -0.50 11.36
CA LEU A 125 -6.48 0.14 12.68
C LEU A 125 -7.76 0.75 13.20
N ARG A 126 -8.48 1.45 12.31
CA ARG A 126 -9.77 2.11 12.56
C ARG A 126 -10.25 2.78 11.28
N PRO A 127 -11.55 3.07 11.16
CA PRO A 127 -12.07 3.96 10.13
C PRO A 127 -11.41 5.34 10.16
N ALA A 128 -11.13 5.91 8.99
CA ALA A 128 -10.60 7.26 8.90
C ALA A 128 -11.68 8.28 9.35
N PRO A 129 -11.36 9.24 10.25
CA PRO A 129 -12.32 10.20 10.78
C PRO A 129 -12.56 11.35 9.79
N ARG A 130 -13.04 11.03 8.59
CA ARG A 130 -13.40 11.99 7.55
C ARG A 130 -14.91 12.25 7.53
N VAL A 131 -15.28 13.48 7.21
CA VAL A 131 -16.68 13.82 6.94
C VAL A 131 -17.14 13.06 5.71
N GLY A 132 -18.22 12.29 5.85
CA GLY A 132 -18.79 11.48 4.76
C GLY A 132 -18.25 10.05 4.66
N ASN A 133 -17.25 9.68 5.46
CA ASN A 133 -16.82 8.29 5.58
C ASN A 133 -17.82 7.52 6.45
N THR A 134 -18.52 6.56 5.88
CA THR A 134 -19.49 5.71 6.59
C THR A 134 -18.95 4.30 6.67
N VAL A 135 -18.75 3.80 7.89
CA VAL A 135 -18.23 2.44 8.10
C VAL A 135 -19.25 1.41 7.66
N GLY A 136 -18.81 0.35 6.98
CA GLY A 136 -19.70 -0.66 6.43
C GLY A 136 -20.51 -0.16 5.23
N SER A 137 -20.08 0.90 4.55
CA SER A 137 -20.54 1.28 3.21
C SER A 137 -19.44 1.03 2.18
N SER A 138 -19.79 0.90 0.91
CA SER A 138 -18.80 0.81 -0.17
C SER A 138 -17.87 2.03 -0.18
N PHE A 139 -16.60 1.79 -0.47
CA PHE A 139 -15.54 2.77 -0.60
C PHE A 139 -15.21 3.50 0.71
N ALA A 140 -15.31 2.81 1.85
CA ALA A 140 -14.97 3.38 3.14
C ALA A 140 -13.45 3.57 3.29
N ASP A 141 -13.05 4.70 3.86
CA ASP A 141 -11.65 5.02 4.14
C ASP A 141 -11.22 4.44 5.50
N TRP A 142 -10.06 3.78 5.54
CA TRP A 142 -9.50 3.16 6.73
C TRP A 142 -8.06 3.63 6.97
N PHE A 143 -7.73 3.84 8.24
CA PHE A 143 -6.33 3.87 8.64
C PHE A 143 -5.79 2.46 8.75
N VAL A 144 -4.67 2.22 8.09
CA VAL A 144 -4.04 0.90 7.98
C VAL A 144 -2.56 0.95 8.29
N ARG A 145 -2.01 -0.21 8.63
CA ARG A 145 -0.56 -0.45 8.63
C ARG A 145 -0.27 -1.61 7.71
N VAL A 146 0.93 -1.60 7.14
CA VAL A 146 1.41 -2.74 6.34
C VAL A 146 2.02 -3.77 7.28
N ASN A 147 1.60 -5.03 7.14
CA ASN A 147 2.04 -6.14 7.98
C ASN A 147 3.40 -6.69 7.56
N ASP A 148 3.66 -6.77 6.25
CA ASP A 148 4.90 -7.32 5.69
C ASP A 148 5.77 -6.18 5.12
N LEU A 149 6.80 -5.79 5.86
CA LEU A 149 7.68 -4.67 5.52
C LEU A 149 9.07 -5.17 5.15
N ARG A 150 9.60 -4.65 4.03
CA ARG A 150 10.86 -5.11 3.43
C ARG A 150 12.08 -5.07 4.34
N TRP A 151 12.10 -4.16 5.31
CA TRP A 151 13.24 -3.95 6.20
C TRP A 151 12.88 -3.94 7.69
N SER A 152 11.65 -4.30 8.03
CA SER A 152 11.24 -4.49 9.41
C SER A 152 10.31 -5.69 9.47
N ASP A 153 10.91 -6.86 9.67
CA ASP A 153 10.18 -8.11 9.67
C ASP A 153 9.38 -8.24 10.99
N LEU A 154 8.08 -7.88 10.97
CA LEU A 154 7.11 -8.20 12.02
C LEU A 154 6.40 -9.54 11.74
N LYS A 155 6.74 -10.25 10.65
CA LYS A 155 6.17 -11.59 10.35
C LYS A 155 6.65 -12.67 11.34
N ALA A 156 7.60 -12.35 12.21
CA ALA A 156 7.96 -13.13 13.39
C ALA A 156 7.62 -12.32 14.66
N GLY A 157 6.59 -12.76 15.38
CA GLY A 157 6.01 -12.04 16.50
C GLY A 157 7.00 -11.57 17.58
N LEU A 158 6.69 -10.40 18.13
CA LEU A 158 7.03 -9.99 19.49
C LEU A 158 5.74 -9.92 20.32
#